data_AF-A0A0U5JZE3-F1
#
_entry.id   AF-A0A0U5JZE3-F1
#
_cell.length_a   1.000
_cell.length_b   1.000
_cell.length_c   1.000
_cell.angle_alpha   90.00
_cell.angle_beta   90.00
_cell.angle_gamma   90.00
#
_symmetry.space_group_name_H-M   'P 1'
#
loop_
_entity.id
_entity.type
_entity.pdbx_description
1 polymer ?
#
loop_
_entity_poly.entity_id
_entity_poly.type
_entity_poly.pdbx_seq_one_letter_code
_entity_poly.pdbx_strand_id
1 'polypeptide(L)'
;MSDLFSDFNKENKNRRKKNATPGVAETKPSTPEKRYDASAHQKKTTEKKPEVKKRGKGRPRKNKSTKMIRISDQAVDIINAYKQVANCESQDDAIIDVFRKYIESGAMSDSDEKVFRLLLELKKVDSLIYDKEELN
;
A
#
# COMPACT_ATOMS: atom_id res chain seq x y z
N MET A 1 -34.74 -56.53 10.71
CA MET A 1 -34.28 -55.41 11.58
C MET A 1 -32.78 -55.55 11.82
N SER A 2 -31.94 -55.35 10.79
CA SER A 2 -30.47 -55.42 10.93
C SER A 2 -29.69 -54.58 9.92
N ASP A 3 -30.36 -53.78 9.10
CA ASP A 3 -29.72 -53.04 8.00
C ASP A 3 -29.83 -51.51 8.19
N LEU A 4 -29.61 -51.03 9.41
CA LEU A 4 -29.59 -49.59 9.73
C LEU A 4 -28.36 -49.14 10.54
N PHE A 5 -27.43 -50.05 10.85
CA PHE A 5 -26.22 -49.74 11.64
C PHE A 5 -24.89 -49.96 10.89
N SER A 6 -24.91 -50.40 9.63
CA SER A 6 -23.69 -50.65 8.84
C SER A 6 -23.20 -49.43 8.05
N ASP A 7 -24.07 -48.47 7.74
CA ASP A 7 -23.72 -47.28 6.95
C ASP A 7 -23.15 -46.13 7.78
N PHE A 8 -23.40 -46.08 9.09
CA PHE A 8 -22.82 -45.06 9.98
C PHE A 8 -21.32 -45.25 10.25
N ASN A 9 -20.78 -46.45 9.98
CA ASN A 9 -19.37 -46.80 10.25
C ASN A 9 -18.44 -46.73 9.03
N LYS A 10 -18.96 -46.50 7.82
CA LYS A 10 -18.15 -46.31 6.62
C LYS A 10 -17.77 -44.85 6.37
N GLU A 11 -18.55 -43.89 6.87
CA GLU A 11 -18.30 -42.46 6.64
C GLU A 11 -17.18 -41.87 7.52
N ASN A 12 -16.86 -42.50 8.66
CA ASN A 12 -15.87 -42.00 9.61
C ASN A 12 -14.46 -42.59 9.47
N LYS A 13 -14.25 -43.64 8.66
CA LYS A 13 -12.91 -44.24 8.44
C LYS A 13 -12.08 -43.52 7.37
N ASN A 14 -12.71 -42.76 6.46
CA ASN A 14 -12.00 -42.06 5.37
C ASN A 14 -11.73 -40.57 5.63
N ARG A 15 -12.17 -40.01 6.78
CA ARG A 15 -11.90 -38.61 7.16
C ARG A 15 -10.64 -38.38 7.98
N ARG A 16 -9.96 -39.42 8.47
CA ARG A 16 -8.76 -39.31 9.33
C ARG A 16 -7.41 -39.36 8.60
N LYS A 17 -7.36 -39.21 7.27
CA LYS A 17 -6.11 -39.21 6.48
C LYS A 17 -5.78 -37.89 5.77
N LYS A 18 -6.50 -36.80 6.04
CA LYS A 18 -6.27 -35.51 5.36
C LYS A 18 -5.58 -34.41 6.17
N ASN A 19 -5.32 -34.64 7.47
CA ASN A 19 -4.62 -33.67 8.33
C ASN A 19 -3.41 -34.32 9.02
N ALA A 20 -2.56 -35.02 8.26
CA ALA A 20 -1.20 -35.25 8.73
C ALA A 20 -0.45 -33.93 8.59
N THR A 21 -0.08 -33.32 9.73
CA THR A 21 0.84 -32.18 9.76
C THR A 21 2.04 -32.54 8.88
N PRO A 22 2.46 -31.71 7.91
CA PRO A 22 3.66 -32.00 7.15
C PRO A 22 4.81 -32.16 8.14
N GLY A 23 5.41 -33.34 8.18
CA GLY A 23 6.56 -33.62 9.04
C GLY A 23 7.62 -32.56 8.78
N VAL A 24 8.06 -31.88 9.83
CA VAL A 24 9.10 -30.87 9.72
C VAL A 24 10.35 -31.57 9.20
N ALA A 25 10.82 -31.18 8.02
CA ALA A 25 12.05 -31.73 7.47
C ALA A 25 13.20 -31.41 8.43
N GLU A 26 13.88 -32.44 8.92
CA GLU A 26 15.03 -32.28 9.80
C GLU A 26 16.10 -31.41 9.11
N THR A 27 16.61 -30.45 9.87
CA THR A 27 17.66 -29.53 9.41
C THR A 27 18.93 -30.33 9.13
N LYS A 28 19.44 -30.25 7.90
CA LYS A 28 20.73 -30.89 7.57
C LYS A 28 21.83 -30.31 8.46
N PRO A 29 22.76 -31.13 8.98
CA PRO A 29 23.89 -30.61 9.75
C PRO A 29 24.71 -29.67 8.87
N SER A 30 25.03 -28.49 9.42
CA SER A 30 25.84 -27.48 8.74
C SER A 30 27.23 -28.05 8.46
N THR A 31 27.55 -28.27 7.19
CA THR A 31 28.94 -28.44 6.76
C THR A 31 29.60 -27.07 6.74
N PRO A 32 30.79 -26.88 7.34
CA PRO A 32 31.45 -25.58 7.36
C PRO A 32 31.64 -25.04 5.94
N GLU A 33 31.29 -23.77 5.74
CA GLU A 33 31.55 -23.07 4.49
C GLU A 33 33.05 -23.14 4.16
N LYS A 34 33.35 -23.34 2.87
CA LYS A 34 34.73 -23.45 2.38
C LYS A 34 35.54 -22.26 2.90
N ARG A 35 36.73 -22.53 3.43
CA ARG A 35 37.66 -21.50 3.91
C ARG A 35 37.90 -20.46 2.81
N TYR A 36 38.05 -19.21 3.21
CA TYR A 36 38.36 -18.09 2.31
C TYR A 36 39.54 -18.45 1.41
N ASP A 37 39.28 -18.54 0.11
CA ASP A 37 40.30 -18.78 -0.90
C ASP A 37 40.72 -17.44 -1.52
N ALA A 38 41.91 -16.96 -1.14
CA ALA A 38 42.46 -15.69 -1.62
C ALA A 38 42.72 -15.70 -3.14
N SER A 39 42.69 -16.87 -3.79
CA SER A 39 42.86 -16.98 -5.25
C SER A 39 41.59 -16.65 -6.04
N ALA A 40 40.40 -16.63 -5.41
CA ALA A 40 39.13 -16.30 -6.08
C ALA A 40 38.96 -14.79 -6.38
N HIS A 41 39.78 -13.93 -5.79
CA HIS A 41 39.68 -12.47 -5.95
C HIS A 41 40.66 -11.86 -6.96
N GLN A 42 41.43 -12.68 -7.69
CA GLN A 42 42.20 -12.18 -8.82
C GLN A 42 41.28 -11.93 -10.04
N LYS A 43 40.81 -10.68 -10.12
CA LYS A 43 40.36 -9.95 -11.32
C LYS A 43 39.35 -10.68 -12.23
N LYS A 44 38.08 -10.35 -12.03
CA LYS A 44 37.17 -10.04 -13.14
C LYS A 44 36.44 -8.73 -12.83
N THR A 45 36.92 -7.63 -13.39
CA THR A 45 36.07 -6.46 -13.70
C THR A 45 35.09 -6.88 -14.77
N THR A 46 34.05 -7.62 -14.37
CA THR A 46 32.85 -7.75 -15.19
C THR A 46 32.14 -6.42 -15.15
N GLU A 47 32.18 -5.70 -16.26
CA GLU A 47 31.21 -4.66 -16.58
C GLU A 47 29.82 -5.23 -16.28
N LYS A 48 29.14 -4.67 -15.27
CA LYS A 48 27.75 -5.00 -15.00
C LYS A 48 26.95 -4.53 -16.21
N LYS A 49 26.60 -5.46 -17.11
CA LYS A 49 25.54 -5.24 -18.08
C LYS A 49 24.32 -4.71 -17.33
N PRO A 50 23.63 -3.68 -17.83
CA PRO A 50 22.43 -3.18 -17.16
C PRO A 50 21.41 -4.32 -17.15
N GLU A 51 21.14 -4.86 -15.96
CA GLU A 51 19.99 -5.72 -15.76
C GLU A 51 18.75 -4.91 -16.13
N VAL A 52 18.12 -5.25 -17.26
CA VAL A 52 16.78 -4.79 -17.58
C VAL A 52 15.87 -5.41 -16.54
N LYS A 53 15.65 -4.68 -15.44
CA LYS A 53 14.66 -5.02 -14.44
C LYS A 53 13.34 -5.16 -15.18
N LYS A 54 12.85 -6.39 -15.33
CA LYS A 54 11.49 -6.66 -15.80
C LYS A 54 10.57 -5.82 -14.92
N ARG A 55 10.03 -4.72 -15.47
CA ARG A 55 9.03 -3.92 -14.77
C ARG A 55 7.91 -4.89 -14.43
N GLY A 56 7.77 -5.23 -13.16
CA GLY A 56 6.61 -5.99 -12.71
C GLY A 56 5.36 -5.30 -13.27
N LYS A 57 4.34 -6.09 -13.64
CA LYS A 57 3.01 -5.57 -13.94
C LYS A 57 2.44 -4.98 -12.64
N GLY A 58 2.97 -3.82 -12.26
CA GLY A 58 2.47 -3.03 -11.14
C GLY A 58 1.12 -2.46 -11.49
N ARG A 59 0.35 -2.10 -10.46
CA ARG A 59 -0.90 -1.34 -10.60
C ARG A 59 -0.67 -0.18 -11.58
N PRO A 60 -1.61 0.10 -12.51
CA PRO A 60 -1.53 1.27 -13.37
C PRO A 60 -1.20 2.49 -12.51
N ARG A 61 -0.08 3.16 -12.81
CA ARG A 61 0.23 4.43 -12.18
C ARG A 61 -0.84 5.39 -12.68
N LYS A 62 -1.80 5.77 -11.82
CA LYS A 62 -2.64 6.94 -12.10
C LYS A 62 -1.65 8.08 -12.32
N ASN A 63 -1.62 8.64 -13.53
CA ASN A 63 -0.70 9.72 -13.90
C ASN A 63 -1.11 11.05 -13.23
N LYS A 64 -1.29 11.06 -11.91
CA LYS A 64 -1.42 12.31 -11.15
C LYS A 64 -0.05 12.98 -11.16
N SER A 65 0.01 14.25 -11.56
CA SER A 65 1.24 15.04 -11.47
C SER A 65 1.57 15.24 -10.00
N THR A 66 2.53 14.49 -9.47
CA THR A 66 2.96 14.63 -8.07
C THR A 66 4.01 15.71 -7.95
N LYS A 67 3.82 16.65 -7.01
CA LYS A 67 4.85 17.59 -6.57
C LYS A 67 5.25 17.23 -5.13
N MET A 68 6.53 17.37 -4.79
CA MET A 68 7.00 17.16 -3.42
C MET A 68 6.94 18.47 -2.65
N ILE A 69 6.33 18.44 -1.47
CA ILE A 69 6.30 19.54 -0.51
C ILE A 69 7.08 19.10 0.71
N ARG A 70 7.94 19.97 1.25
CA ARG A 70 8.64 19.73 2.52
C ARG A 70 7.81 20.32 3.65
N ILE A 71 7.55 19.52 4.66
CA ILE A 71 6.80 19.88 5.87
C ILE A 71 7.54 19.35 7.10
N SER A 72 7.19 19.83 8.29
CA SER A 72 7.77 19.35 9.54
C SER A 72 7.29 17.93 9.89
N ASP A 73 8.09 17.20 10.65
CA ASP A 73 7.73 15.83 11.09
C ASP A 73 6.42 15.82 11.89
N GLN A 74 6.20 16.82 12.75
CA GLN A 74 4.95 17.00 13.48
C GLN A 74 3.73 17.14 12.55
N ALA A 75 3.88 17.87 11.43
CA ALA A 75 2.78 18.01 10.47
C ALA A 75 2.49 16.68 9.76
N VAL A 76 3.53 15.89 9.45
CA VAL A 76 3.36 14.54 8.87
C VAL A 76 2.55 13.65 9.81
N ASP A 77 2.85 13.67 11.11
CA ASP A 77 2.15 12.87 12.11
C ASP A 77 0.67 13.28 12.23
N ILE A 78 0.38 14.58 12.22
CA ILE A 78 -1.00 15.10 12.24
C ILE A 78 -1.76 14.64 10.99
N ILE A 79 -1.16 14.77 9.80
CA ILE A 79 -1.79 14.33 8.54
C ILE A 79 -2.04 12.83 8.57
N ASN A 80 -1.11 12.03 9.08
CA ASN A 80 -1.27 10.58 9.18
C ASN A 80 -2.37 10.18 10.17
N ALA A 81 -2.44 10.85 11.33
CA ALA A 81 -3.50 10.62 12.30
C ALA A 81 -4.86 10.96 11.70
N TYR A 82 -4.99 12.12 11.06
CA TYR A 82 -6.22 12.52 10.39
C TYR A 82 -6.62 11.54 9.29
N LYS A 83 -5.67 11.13 8.44
CA LYS A 83 -5.89 10.15 7.38
C LYS A 83 -6.51 8.86 7.92
N GLN A 84 -6.03 8.37 9.07
CA GLN A 84 -6.56 7.15 9.69
C GLN A 84 -7.97 7.36 10.24
N VAL A 85 -8.24 8.48 10.91
CA VAL A 85 -9.55 8.78 11.49
C VAL A 85 -10.60 9.01 10.40
N ALA A 86 -10.25 9.74 9.35
CA ALA A 86 -11.13 10.06 8.23
C ALA A 86 -11.19 8.97 7.15
N ASN A 87 -10.47 7.85 7.33
CA ASN A 87 -10.37 6.74 6.37
C ASN A 87 -10.00 7.17 4.94
N CYS A 88 -9.13 8.16 4.80
CA CYS A 88 -8.68 8.63 3.49
C CYS A 88 -7.65 7.66 2.87
N GLU A 89 -7.73 7.43 1.55
CA GLU A 89 -6.82 6.51 0.87
C GLU A 89 -5.36 7.02 0.86
N SER A 90 -5.18 8.33 0.65
CA SER A 90 -3.86 8.97 0.57
C SER A 90 -3.74 10.19 1.50
N GLN A 91 -2.49 10.61 1.73
CA GLN A 91 -2.22 11.86 2.46
C GLN A 91 -2.74 13.08 1.68
N ASP A 92 -2.67 13.05 0.35
CA ASP A 92 -3.20 14.10 -0.51
C ASP A 92 -4.73 14.26 -0.31
N ASP A 93 -5.47 13.15 -0.29
CA ASP A 93 -6.92 13.18 -0.07
C ASP A 93 -7.27 13.69 1.32
N ALA A 94 -6.49 13.31 2.35
CA ALA A 94 -6.64 13.81 3.70
C ALA A 94 -6.42 15.33 3.78
N ILE A 95 -5.38 15.85 3.11
CA ILE A 95 -5.09 17.28 3.05
C ILE A 95 -6.24 18.04 2.35
N ILE A 96 -6.69 17.53 1.19
CA ILE A 96 -7.78 18.14 0.42
C ILE A 96 -9.08 18.15 1.23
N ASP A 97 -9.40 17.05 1.92
CA ASP A 97 -10.60 16.94 2.76
C ASP A 97 -10.60 17.96 3.91
N VAL A 98 -9.45 18.16 4.58
CA VAL A 98 -9.32 19.20 5.62
C VAL A 98 -9.57 20.59 5.05
N PHE A 99 -8.98 20.91 3.90
CA PHE A 99 -9.18 22.22 3.27
C PHE A 99 -10.63 22.44 2.82
N ARG A 100 -11.28 21.41 2.26
CA ARG A 100 -12.71 21.47 1.90
C ARG A 100 -13.57 21.75 3.12
N LYS A 101 -13.38 21.01 4.21
CA LYS A 101 -14.11 21.21 5.47
C LYS A 101 -13.88 22.59 6.05
N TYR A 102 -12.65 23.11 5.99
CA TYR A 102 -12.34 24.47 6.45
C TYR A 102 -13.14 25.52 5.66
N ILE A 103 -13.19 25.39 4.33
CA ILE A 103 -13.95 26.29 3.46
C ILE A 103 -15.45 26.16 3.71
N GLU A 104 -15.99 24.94 3.73
CA GLU A 104 -17.42 24.67 3.92
C GLU A 104 -17.93 25.03 5.31
N SER A 105 -17.08 24.97 6.33
CA SER A 105 -17.44 25.32 7.71
C SER A 105 -17.73 26.81 7.92
N GLY A 106 -17.42 27.68 6.95
CA GLY A 106 -17.53 29.14 7.11
C GLY A 106 -16.54 29.71 8.12
N ALA A 107 -15.49 28.97 8.48
CA ALA A 107 -14.43 29.45 9.35
C ALA A 107 -13.54 30.52 8.70
N MET A 108 -13.63 30.67 7.38
CA MET A 108 -12.93 31.68 6.58
C MET A 108 -13.81 32.92 6.41
N SER A 109 -13.23 34.12 6.50
CA SER A 109 -13.98 35.35 6.25
C SER A 109 -14.37 35.46 4.77
N ASP A 110 -15.50 36.10 4.46
CA ASP A 110 -15.97 36.33 3.08
C ASP A 110 -14.90 37.00 2.19
N SER A 111 -14.11 37.91 2.75
CA SER A 111 -13.02 38.58 2.02
C SER A 111 -11.87 37.62 1.71
N ASP A 112 -11.47 36.81 2.69
CA ASP A 112 -10.39 35.86 2.50
C ASP A 112 -10.80 34.77 1.52
N GLU A 113 -12.03 34.27 1.62
CA GLU A 113 -12.56 33.25 0.71
C GLU A 113 -12.54 33.73 -0.75
N LYS A 114 -12.94 34.98 -1.00
CA LYS A 114 -12.87 35.59 -2.34
C LYS A 114 -11.44 35.65 -2.87
N VAL A 115 -10.48 36.06 -2.03
CA VAL A 115 -9.06 36.09 -2.42
C VAL A 115 -8.53 34.68 -2.67
N PHE A 116 -8.89 33.72 -1.82
CA PHE A 116 -8.51 32.32 -1.97
C PHE A 116 -9.02 31.72 -3.28
N ARG A 117 -10.29 31.95 -3.63
CA ARG A 117 -10.87 31.54 -4.91
C ARG A 117 -10.16 32.20 -6.10
N LEU A 118 -9.91 33.51 -6.04
CA LEU A 118 -9.17 34.21 -7.09
C LEU A 118 -7.77 33.60 -7.30
N LEU A 119 -7.06 33.24 -6.23
CA LEU A 119 -5.74 32.62 -6.33
C LEU A 119 -5.79 31.24 -6.98
N LEU A 120 -6.84 30.45 -6.73
CA LEU A 120 -7.03 29.15 -7.36
C LEU A 120 -7.41 29.26 -8.84
N GLU A 121 -8.22 30.27 -9.20
CA GLU A 121 -8.62 30.57 -10.59
C GLU A 121 -7.40 30.93 -11.44
N LEU A 122 -6.53 31.81 -10.93
CA LEU A 122 -5.27 32.18 -11.58
C LEU A 122 -4.34 30.97 -11.80
N LYS A 123 -4.41 29.97 -10.93
CA LYS A 123 -3.64 28.73 -11.04
C LYS A 123 -4.35 27.65 -11.86
N LYS A 124 -5.60 27.89 -12.29
CA LYS A 124 -6.47 26.95 -13.02
C LYS A 124 -6.70 25.64 -12.24
N VAL A 125 -6.91 25.76 -10.92
CA VAL A 125 -7.11 24.61 -10.01
C VAL A 125 -8.57 24.50 -9.52
N ASP A 126 -9.43 25.49 -9.81
CA ASP A 126 -10.79 25.60 -9.28
C ASP A 126 -11.66 24.35 -9.42
N SER A 127 -11.50 23.59 -10.50
CA SER A 127 -12.31 22.39 -10.75
C SER A 127 -12.03 21.25 -9.76
N LEU A 128 -10.88 21.22 -9.08
CA LEU A 128 -10.51 20.11 -8.18
C LEU A 128 -11.16 20.19 -6.79
N ILE A 129 -11.63 21.37 -6.38
CA ILE A 129 -12.24 21.55 -5.06
C ILE A 129 -13.77 21.47 -5.15
N TYR A 130 -14.36 21.85 -6.29
CA TYR A 130 -15.79 22.07 -6.45
C TYR A 130 -16.49 21.19 -7.49
N ASP A 131 -16.03 19.95 -7.72
CA ASP A 131 -16.85 18.95 -8.42
C ASP A 131 -18.12 18.67 -7.58
N LYS A 132 -19.12 19.54 -7.69
CA LYS A 132 -20.47 19.40 -7.16
C LYS A 132 -21.38 18.58 -8.10
N GLU A 133 -20.84 18.06 -9.20
CA GLU A 133 -21.66 17.50 -10.30
C GLU A 133 -21.87 15.97 -10.29
N GLU A 134 -21.43 15.22 -9.27
CA GLU A 134 -21.72 13.77 -9.17
C GLU A 134 -22.70 13.38 -8.05
N LEU A 135 -23.60 14.28 -7.66
CA LEU A 135 -24.75 13.97 -6.80
C LEU A 135 -26.03 14.57 -7.40
N ASN A 136 -26.47 14.00 -8.53
CA ASN A 136 -27.86 14.04 -9.00
C ASN A 136 -28.35 12.62 -9.22
#